data_AF-A0A352X4L2-F1
#
_entry.id   AF-A0A352X4L2-F1
#
_cell.length_a   1.000
_cell.length_b   1.000
_cell.length_c   1.000
_cell.angle_alpha   90.00
_cell.angle_beta   90.00
_cell.angle_gamma   90.00
#
_symmetry.space_group_name_H-M   'P 1'
#
loop_
_entity.id
_entity.type
_entity.pdbx_description
1 polymer ?
#
loop_
_entity_poly.entity_id
_entity_poly.type
_entity_poly.pdbx_seq_one_letter_code
_entity_poly.pdbx_strand_id
1 'polypeptide(L)'
;MATTTTATKTLRVISKTPFKDNTAQLQDLTEDAKSKLLYFSPETIFKVTVDPKIQDQHYRFTLADGQKINGKTTWFVFKDHVKIE
;
A
#
# COMPACT_ATOMS: atom_id res chain seq x y z
N MET A 1 -5.66 -29.58 1.84
CA MET A 1 -5.16 -28.30 2.39
C MET A 1 -5.68 -27.20 1.48
N ALA A 2 -6.50 -26.27 2.00
CA ALA A 2 -7.03 -25.19 1.17
C ALA A 2 -5.92 -24.18 0.90
N THR A 3 -5.37 -24.18 -0.32
CA THR A 3 -4.55 -23.08 -0.80
C THR A 3 -5.50 -21.90 -1.02
N THR A 4 -5.62 -21.01 -0.04
CA THR A 4 -6.18 -19.68 -0.28
C THR A 4 -5.23 -18.95 -1.21
N THR A 5 -5.45 -19.12 -2.50
CA THR A 5 -4.80 -18.33 -3.55
C THR A 5 -5.29 -16.90 -3.36
N THR A 6 -4.55 -16.08 -2.62
CA THR A 6 -4.84 -14.66 -2.52
C THR A 6 -4.67 -14.09 -3.93
N ALA A 7 -5.79 -13.86 -4.62
CA ALA A 7 -5.78 -13.38 -5.99
C ALA A 7 -5.00 -12.07 -6.07
N THR A 8 -4.04 -12.01 -6.98
CA THR A 8 -3.29 -10.80 -7.27
C THR A 8 -4.20 -9.80 -7.95
N LYS A 9 -4.11 -8.54 -7.55
CA LYS A 9 -4.85 -7.40 -8.08
C LYS A 9 -3.88 -6.34 -8.58
N THR A 10 -4.40 -5.42 -9.38
CA THR A 10 -3.64 -4.25 -9.84
C THR A 10 -3.99 -3.08 -8.93
N LEU A 11 -2.99 -2.46 -8.33
CA LEU A 11 -3.12 -1.21 -7.58
C LEU A 11 -2.56 -0.08 -8.44
N ARG A 12 -3.43 0.82 -8.86
CA ARG A 12 -3.07 2.04 -9.60
C ARG A 12 -3.12 3.23 -8.66
N VAL A 13 -2.03 3.98 -8.57
CA VAL A 13 -2.00 5.27 -7.89
C VAL A 13 -2.72 6.30 -8.75
N ILE A 14 -3.76 6.94 -8.22
CA ILE A 14 -4.54 7.96 -8.93
C ILE A 14 -4.29 9.39 -8.40
N SER A 15 -3.68 9.51 -7.21
CA SER A 15 -3.23 10.77 -6.62
C SER A 15 -1.87 10.59 -5.98
N LYS A 16 -1.03 11.64 -5.96
CA LYS A 16 0.29 11.59 -5.35
C LYS A 16 0.14 11.22 -3.87
N THR A 17 0.68 10.07 -3.48
CA THR A 17 0.44 9.52 -2.14
C THR A 17 1.69 8.86 -1.57
N PRO A 18 1.92 8.95 -0.25
CA PRO A 18 2.95 8.17 0.39
C PRO A 18 2.48 6.74 0.64
N PHE A 19 3.39 5.78 0.49
CA PHE A 19 3.28 4.45 1.06
C PHE A 19 3.90 4.46 2.46
N LYS A 20 3.20 3.85 3.40
CA LYS A 20 3.51 3.88 4.84
C LYS A 20 3.65 2.48 5.39
N ASP A 21 4.35 2.35 6.52
CA ASP A 21 4.43 1.09 7.28
C ASP A 21 3.32 0.92 8.33
N ASN A 22 2.46 1.92 8.48
CA ASN A 22 1.35 1.92 9.42
C ASN A 22 0.13 2.70 8.87
N THR A 23 -0.99 2.63 9.59
CA THR A 23 -2.26 3.30 9.24
C THR A 23 -2.40 4.71 9.83
N ALA A 24 -1.40 5.24 10.54
CA ALA A 24 -1.52 6.55 11.17
C ALA A 24 -1.65 7.65 10.11
N GLN A 25 -2.46 8.67 10.39
CA GLN A 25 -2.61 9.83 9.52
C GLN A 25 -1.28 10.60 9.46
N LEU A 26 -1.03 11.31 8.35
CA LEU A 26 0.26 11.98 8.13
C LEU A 26 0.59 13.02 9.21
N GLN A 27 -0.42 13.66 9.78
CA GLN A 27 -0.27 14.64 10.85
C GLN A 27 0.22 14.01 12.17
N ASP A 28 -0.15 12.75 12.43
CA ASP A 28 0.16 12.02 13.67
C ASP A 28 1.48 11.23 13.58
N LEU A 29 2.14 11.25 12.42
CA LEU A 29 3.46 10.62 12.27
C LEU A 29 4.57 11.44 12.94
N THR A 30 5.45 10.73 13.65
CA THR A 30 6.73 11.29 14.12
C THR A 30 7.61 11.72 12.95
N GLU A 31 8.59 12.59 13.20
CA GLU A 31 9.53 13.04 12.15
C GLU A 31 10.32 11.87 11.54
N ASP A 32 10.74 10.90 12.36
CA ASP A 32 11.40 9.67 11.89
C ASP A 32 10.49 8.87 10.93
N ALA A 33 9.21 8.73 11.26
CA ALA A 33 8.26 8.03 10.40
C ALA A 33 7.98 8.81 9.10
N LYS A 34 7.92 10.15 9.17
CA LYS A 34 7.78 11.03 7.99
C LYS A 34 8.99 10.90 7.05
N SER A 35 10.19 10.76 7.60
CA SER A 35 11.41 10.54 6.80
C SER A 35 11.44 9.21 6.06
N LYS A 36 10.60 8.23 6.45
CA LYS A 36 10.51 6.91 5.84
C LYS A 36 9.39 6.79 4.80
N LEU A 37 8.63 7.86 4.57
CA LEU A 37 7.56 7.90 3.59
C LEU A 37 8.12 7.82 2.17
N LEU A 38 7.52 6.97 1.35
CA LEU A 38 7.85 6.85 -0.05
C LEU A 38 6.69 7.34 -0.89
N TYR A 39 6.89 8.46 -1.58
CA TYR A 39 5.84 9.07 -2.40
C TYR A 39 5.84 8.48 -3.81
N PHE A 40 4.65 8.13 -4.28
CA PHE A 40 4.42 7.65 -5.63
C PHE A 40 3.52 8.62 -6.39
N SER A 41 3.86 8.86 -7.65
CA SER A 41 3.08 9.70 -8.55
C SER A 41 1.84 8.96 -9.06
N PRO A 42 0.80 9.70 -9.49
CA PRO A 42 -0.30 9.11 -10.25
C PRO A 42 0.20 8.30 -11.45
N GLU A 43 -0.61 7.34 -11.90
CA GLU A 43 -0.29 6.38 -12.96
C GLU A 43 0.81 5.36 -12.62
N THR A 44 1.33 5.38 -11.39
CA THR A 44 2.18 4.28 -10.91
C THR A 44 1.31 3.04 -10.65
N ILE A 45 1.73 1.90 -11.19
CA ILE A 45 0.97 0.64 -11.13
C ILE A 45 1.79 -0.43 -10.40
N PHE A 46 1.15 -1.14 -9.47
CA PHE A 46 1.73 -2.26 -8.75
C PHE A 46 0.85 -3.50 -8.86
N LYS A 47 1.48 -4.67 -8.96
CA LYS A 47 0.79 -5.95 -8.71
C LYS A 47 0.84 -6.23 -7.22
N VAL A 48 -0.32 -6.42 -6.61
CA VAL A 48 -0.44 -6.55 -5.17
C VAL A 48 -1.46 -7.58 -4.77
N THR A 49 -1.39 -8.03 -3.53
CA THR A 49 -2.51 -8.66 -2.82
C THR A 49 -3.01 -7.68 -1.78
N VAL A 50 -4.32 -7.43 -1.74
CA VAL A 50 -4.92 -6.46 -0.80
C VAL A 50 -5.54 -7.23 0.36
N ASP A 51 -5.27 -6.78 1.59
CA ASP A 51 -5.88 -7.32 2.79
C ASP A 51 -7.29 -6.71 2.95
N PRO A 52 -8.38 -7.49 2.79
CA PRO A 52 -9.74 -6.98 2.84
C PRO A 52 -10.20 -6.65 4.27
N LYS A 53 -9.45 -7.04 5.30
CA LYS A 53 -9.89 -6.90 6.70
C LYS A 53 -9.64 -5.50 7.27
N ILE A 54 -8.94 -4.63 6.55
CA ILE A 54 -8.69 -3.26 7.02
C ILE A 54 -9.90 -2.38 6.72
N GLN A 55 -10.66 -2.08 7.77
CA GLN A 55 -11.81 -1.17 7.74
C GLN A 55 -11.42 0.31 7.84
N ASP A 56 -10.12 0.60 8.01
CA ASP A 56 -9.60 1.97 8.13
C ASP A 56 -9.62 2.73 6.78
N GLN A 57 -9.24 4.00 6.75
CA GLN A 57 -9.08 4.81 5.54
C GLN A 57 -7.90 4.36 4.65
N HIS A 58 -7.18 3.31 5.03
CA HIS A 58 -6.04 2.78 4.31
C HIS A 58 -6.30 1.37 3.78
N TYR A 59 -5.79 1.08 2.58
CA TYR A 59 -5.54 -0.28 2.15
C TYR A 59 -4.20 -0.75 2.70
N ARG A 60 -4.16 -1.97 3.22
CA ARG A 60 -2.91 -2.74 3.37
C ARG A 60 -2.78 -3.64 2.17
N PHE A 61 -1.62 -3.59 1.53
CA PHE A 61 -1.32 -4.44 0.40
C PHE A 61 0.09 -5.02 0.51
N THR A 62 0.27 -6.18 -0.09
CA THR A 62 1.57 -6.84 -0.23
C THR A 62 1.90 -6.92 -1.70
N LEU A 63 3.07 -6.41 -2.08
CA LEU A 63 3.61 -6.50 -3.44
C LEU A 63 3.71 -7.98 -3.86
N ALA A 64 3.27 -8.26 -5.09
CA ALA A 64 3.30 -9.59 -5.66
C ALA A 64 4.71 -9.99 -6.13
N ASP A 65 4.86 -11.25 -6.53
CA ASP A 65 6.06 -11.74 -7.26
C ASP A 65 7.39 -11.49 -6.53
N GLY A 66 7.36 -11.39 -5.19
CA GLY A 66 8.54 -11.12 -4.36
C GLY A 66 9.09 -9.69 -4.49
N GLN A 67 8.35 -8.79 -5.15
CA GLN A 67 8.74 -7.39 -5.31
C GLN A 67 8.87 -6.69 -3.94
N LYS A 68 9.86 -5.81 -3.83
CA LYS A 68 10.14 -5.03 -2.63
C LYS A 68 10.32 -3.57 -3.00
N ILE A 69 9.70 -2.70 -2.22
CA ILE A 69 9.98 -1.26 -2.22
C ILE A 69 10.78 -1.02 -0.94
N ASN A 70 11.97 -0.42 -1.03
CA ASN A 70 12.82 -0.12 0.11
C ASN A 70 12.98 -1.30 1.12
N GLY A 71 13.19 -2.51 0.58
CA GLY A 71 13.35 -3.75 1.38
C GLY A 71 12.06 -4.33 1.97
N LYS A 72 10.90 -3.67 1.86
CA LYS A 72 9.61 -4.12 2.39
C LYS A 72 8.65 -4.56 1.28
N THR A 73 7.87 -5.60 1.55
CA THR A 73 6.83 -6.12 0.65
C THR A 73 5.44 -5.57 0.99
N THR A 74 5.18 -5.27 2.25
CA THR A 74 3.86 -4.84 2.75
C THR A 74 3.85 -3.35 3.05
N TRP A 75 2.80 -2.67 2.59
CA TRP A 75 2.64 -1.21 2.69
C TRP A 75 1.18 -0.84 2.92
N PHE A 76 0.99 0.38 3.42
CA PHE A 76 -0.30 1.01 3.62
C PHE A 76 -0.42 2.25 2.73
N VAL A 77 -1.59 2.44 2.12
CA VAL A 77 -1.89 3.60 1.28
C VAL A 77 -3.33 4.04 1.49
N PHE A 78 -3.59 5.34 1.36
CA PHE A 78 -4.94 5.90 1.44
C PHE A 78 -5.85 5.32 0.38
N LYS A 79 -7.06 4.89 0.77
CA LYS A 79 -8.04 4.26 -0.13
C LYS A 79 -8.44 5.20 -1.28
N ASP A 80 -8.64 6.49 -0.99
CA ASP A 80 -9.03 7.51 -1.98
C ASP A 80 -7.91 7.93 -2.94
N HIS A 81 -6.67 7.49 -2.72
CA HIS A 81 -5.53 7.82 -3.57
C HIS A 81 -5.16 6.70 -4.55
N VAL A 82 -5.83 5.55 -4.47
CA VAL A 82 -5.56 4.39 -5.31
C VAL A 82 -6.84 3.76 -5.82
N LYS A 83 -6.74 3.09 -6.97
CA LYS A 83 -7.78 2.23 -7.51
C LYS A 83 -7.27 0.80 -7.53
N ILE A 84 -8.08 -0.13 -7.02
CA ILE A 84 -7.80 -1.57 -7.07
C ILE A 84 -8.67 -2.19 -8.16
N GLU A 85 -8.02 -2.86 -9.12
CA GLU A 85 -8.63 -3.53 -10.27
C GLU A 85 -8.35 -5.04 -10.22
#